data_AF-A0A7K7JNS5-F1
#
_entry.id   AF-A0A7K7JNS5-F1
#
_cell.length_a   1.000
_cell.length_b   1.000
_cell.length_c   1.000
_cell.angle_alpha   90.00
_cell.angle_beta   90.00
_cell.angle_gamma   90.00
#
_symmetry.space_group_name_H-M   'P 1'
#
loop_
_entity.id
_entity.type
_entity.pdbx_description
1 polymer ?
#
loop_
_entity_poly.entity_id
_entity_poly.type
_entity_poly.pdbx_seq_one_letter_code
_entity_poly.pdbx_strand_id
1 'polypeptide(L)'
;MSQAPGAGTVKLRISSKLDPEHPLGPRAPIARFYTALVTGDLRSLQLLTERYHQDVNLVFEISKNQLEWQVKSQASYGLSGLWALEERLELSSPLCLAARHGHPDCLRHLLRRGADPNLAPGGEAPLHQACLGGHSDCVELLLEYRAQPNLLSERGTAPLHLCTSRDSLRCAKLLLLHGAAVELPSEAGGDTALHVAARHRLCHHARLYLQRRARVDARNARQETALGVLCGQAPAQDDHSLQLFQLLLNHGADVEARDESWRRPLHRACGAANAELVRLLLQRGADANAIDYDGVSPLGWALQAAASRPELRPHLTVQLLLNHGSQRIWPQAFIKVLKSCAAVPEVIEVLFNSYSQIPVSQEWREAVPQEVFQQHQAFYESLLGLAGTARSLQHLCRATIRAHLGDKCHCLIPLLPLPSALQEFLLLEPQGVVL
;
A
#
# COMPACT_ATOMS: atom_id res chain seq x y z
N MET A 1 -32.23 13.77 -2.61
CA MET A 1 -31.67 14.56 -1.50
C MET A 1 -31.92 13.80 -0.20
N SER A 2 -30.96 12.99 0.23
CA SER A 2 -31.00 12.31 1.53
C SER A 2 -29.82 12.83 2.33
N GLN A 3 -30.11 13.63 3.35
CA GLN A 3 -29.16 14.16 4.30
C GLN A 3 -28.38 13.02 4.95
N ALA A 4 -27.06 13.17 5.03
CA ALA A 4 -26.21 12.34 5.88
C ALA A 4 -26.62 12.55 7.36
N PRO A 5 -26.82 11.48 8.15
CA PRO A 5 -26.87 11.64 9.60
C PRO A 5 -25.43 11.69 10.14
N GLY A 6 -25.21 12.65 11.04
CA GLY A 6 -23.90 13.00 11.60
C GLY A 6 -23.33 12.00 12.61
N ALA A 7 -22.09 12.34 12.99
CA ALA A 7 -21.17 11.74 13.96
C ALA A 7 -21.71 10.59 14.83
N GLY A 8 -21.06 9.42 14.73
CA GLY A 8 -21.23 8.32 15.66
C GLY A 8 -21.04 8.78 17.11
N THR A 9 -22.06 8.58 17.93
CA THR A 9 -22.00 8.87 19.36
C THR A 9 -21.24 7.74 20.06
N VAL A 10 -20.00 8.00 20.46
CA VAL A 10 -19.25 7.11 21.36
C VAL A 10 -19.96 7.14 22.72
N LYS A 11 -20.58 6.03 23.12
CA LYS A 11 -21.10 5.89 24.48
C LYS A 11 -19.97 5.35 25.36
N LEU A 12 -19.66 6.04 26.45
CA LEU A 12 -18.71 5.56 27.44
C LEU A 12 -19.51 4.76 28.48
N ARG A 13 -19.30 3.44 28.55
CA ARG A 13 -19.81 2.59 29.64
C ARG A 13 -18.62 2.17 30.46
N ILE A 14 -18.25 2.93 31.47
CA ILE A 14 -17.06 2.63 32.27
C ILE A 14 -17.50 1.69 33.39
N SER A 15 -17.28 0.37 33.24
CA SER A 15 -17.46 -0.55 34.35
C SER A 15 -16.17 -0.60 35.19
N SER A 16 -16.21 -0.01 36.38
CA SER A 16 -15.38 -0.49 37.48
C SER A 16 -16.01 -1.79 37.97
N LYS A 17 -15.22 -2.76 38.47
CA LYS A 17 -15.74 -3.93 39.21
C LYS A 17 -16.52 -3.59 40.50
N LEU A 18 -16.97 -2.34 40.67
CA LEU A 18 -18.00 -1.94 41.62
C LEU A 18 -19.24 -1.45 40.85
N ASP A 19 -20.29 -2.25 41.00
CA ASP A 19 -21.73 -2.02 40.85
C ASP A 19 -22.31 -1.70 39.44
N PRO A 20 -23.12 -2.63 38.86
CA PRO A 20 -23.67 -2.55 37.52
C PRO A 20 -25.06 -1.89 37.48
N GLU A 21 -25.29 -0.82 38.23
CA GLU A 21 -26.53 -0.06 38.14
C GLU A 21 -26.21 1.42 38.16
N HIS A 22 -26.34 2.08 37.00
CA HIS A 22 -26.63 3.51 36.74
C HIS A 22 -25.90 3.97 35.46
N PRO A 23 -26.62 4.36 34.38
CA PRO A 23 -25.99 4.96 33.20
C PRO A 23 -25.45 6.35 33.56
N LEU A 24 -24.13 6.51 33.59
CA LEU A 24 -23.44 7.69 34.09
C LEU A 24 -23.62 8.91 33.16
N GLY A 25 -24.26 9.96 33.67
CA GLY A 25 -24.37 11.26 32.99
C GLY A 25 -23.06 12.06 32.95
N PRO A 26 -22.98 13.16 32.17
CA PRO A 26 -21.77 13.97 31.91
C PRO A 26 -21.16 14.67 33.15
N ARG A 27 -21.74 14.49 34.34
CA ARG A 27 -21.27 15.04 35.62
C ARG A 27 -20.51 14.03 36.49
N ALA A 28 -20.41 12.77 36.07
CA ALA A 28 -19.68 11.75 36.82
C ALA A 28 -18.16 12.07 36.88
N PRO A 29 -17.49 11.86 38.03
CA PRO A 29 -16.07 12.17 38.21
C PRO A 29 -15.18 11.38 37.23
N ILE A 30 -15.60 10.17 36.85
CA ILE A 30 -14.91 9.31 35.89
C ILE A 30 -15.05 9.85 34.45
N ALA A 31 -16.21 10.38 34.07
CA ALA A 31 -16.39 11.02 32.76
C ALA A 31 -15.50 12.27 32.63
N ARG A 32 -15.40 13.07 33.70
CA ARG A 32 -14.49 14.23 33.76
C ARG A 32 -13.02 13.83 33.69
N PHE A 33 -12.68 12.71 34.32
CA PHE A 33 -11.33 12.14 34.28
C PHE A 33 -10.97 11.66 32.86
N TYR A 34 -11.88 10.92 32.21
CA TYR A 34 -11.75 10.55 30.80
C TYR A 34 -11.61 11.78 29.89
N THR A 35 -12.46 12.81 30.05
CA THR A 35 -12.33 14.03 29.24
C THR A 35 -11.00 14.72 29.46
N ALA A 36 -10.50 14.79 30.70
CA ALA A 36 -9.19 15.40 30.99
C ALA A 36 -8.03 14.64 30.35
N LEU A 37 -8.12 13.30 30.25
CA LEU A 37 -7.15 12.47 29.55
C LEU A 37 -7.15 12.70 28.03
N VAL A 38 -8.33 12.91 27.45
CA VAL A 38 -8.46 13.19 26.01
C VAL A 38 -8.02 14.62 25.68
N THR A 39 -8.39 15.61 26.50
CA THR A 39 -8.03 17.02 26.28
C THR A 39 -6.59 17.34 26.67
N GLY A 40 -5.97 16.55 27.55
CA GLY A 40 -4.62 16.82 28.07
C GLY A 40 -4.59 17.80 29.24
N ASP A 41 -5.72 18.00 29.92
CA ASP A 41 -5.83 18.95 31.04
C ASP A 41 -5.18 18.41 32.32
N LEU A 42 -3.85 18.60 32.44
CA LEU A 42 -3.05 18.14 33.57
C LEU A 42 -3.61 18.58 34.94
N ARG A 43 -4.03 19.85 35.06
CA ARG A 43 -4.54 20.41 36.33
C ARG A 43 -5.80 19.70 36.78
N SER A 44 -6.71 19.45 35.85
CA SER A 44 -7.95 18.72 36.11
C SER A 44 -7.66 17.28 36.49
N LEU A 45 -6.71 16.64 35.80
CA LEU A 45 -6.29 15.27 36.08
C LEU A 45 -5.66 15.14 37.48
N GLN A 46 -4.75 16.03 37.85
CA GLN A 46 -4.13 16.07 39.19
C GLN A 46 -5.17 16.18 40.30
N LEU A 47 -6.07 17.16 40.20
CA LEU A 47 -7.14 17.37 41.17
C LEU A 47 -8.06 16.16 41.31
N LEU A 48 -8.39 15.49 40.21
CA LEU A 48 -9.25 14.30 40.21
C LEU A 48 -8.52 13.09 40.81
N THR A 49 -7.23 12.89 40.48
CA THR A 49 -6.44 11.79 41.06
C THR A 49 -6.23 11.95 42.57
N GLU A 50 -6.02 13.17 43.06
CA GLU A 50 -5.82 13.45 44.48
C GLU A 50 -7.10 13.39 45.30
N ARG A 51 -8.23 13.86 44.75
CA ARG A 51 -9.51 13.84 45.47
C ARG A 51 -10.15 12.46 45.54
N TYR A 52 -10.06 11.68 44.47
CA TYR A 52 -10.89 10.47 44.33
C TYR A 52 -10.10 9.16 44.46
N HIS A 53 -8.77 9.20 44.67
CA HIS A 53 -7.90 8.00 44.76
C HIS A 53 -8.23 6.96 43.69
N GLN A 54 -8.43 7.43 42.45
CA GLN A 54 -8.80 6.55 41.35
C GLN A 54 -7.61 5.66 41.01
N ASP A 55 -7.84 4.34 40.94
CA ASP A 55 -6.84 3.38 40.50
C ASP A 55 -6.28 3.81 39.14
N VAL A 56 -4.97 4.01 39.05
CA VAL A 56 -4.35 4.53 37.82
C VAL A 56 -4.36 3.49 36.69
N ASN A 57 -4.57 2.22 37.07
CA ASN A 57 -4.68 1.05 36.20
C ASN A 57 -6.15 0.67 35.88
N LEU A 58 -7.10 1.59 36.05
CA LEU A 58 -8.49 1.38 35.63
C LEU A 58 -8.56 0.96 34.15
N VAL A 59 -9.52 0.11 33.82
CA VAL A 59 -9.82 -0.24 32.43
C VAL A 59 -11.10 0.46 32.03
N PHE A 60 -11.00 1.35 31.04
CA PHE A 60 -12.14 1.98 30.42
C PHE A 60 -12.74 1.05 29.38
N GLU A 61 -14.04 0.80 29.50
CA GLU A 61 -14.86 0.19 28.47
C GLU A 61 -15.48 1.31 27.61
N ILE A 62 -14.99 1.44 26.39
CA ILE A 62 -15.47 2.44 25.44
C ILE A 62 -16.36 1.71 24.43
N SER A 63 -17.68 1.92 24.48
CA SER A 63 -18.59 1.37 23.46
C SER A 63 -18.61 2.28 22.23
N LYS A 64 -18.02 1.80 21.13
CA LYS A 64 -18.18 2.42 19.82
C LYS A 64 -19.37 1.76 19.12
N ASN A 65 -20.43 2.53 18.93
CA ASN A 65 -21.59 2.09 18.16
C ASN A 65 -21.28 2.24 16.67
N GLN A 66 -21.03 1.13 15.97
CA GLN A 66 -20.95 1.11 14.51
C GLN A 66 -22.26 0.56 13.94
N LEU A 67 -22.86 1.30 13.01
CA LEU A 67 -24.03 0.86 12.25
C LEU A 67 -23.52 0.08 11.04
N GLU A 68 -23.73 -1.23 11.03
CA GLU A 68 -23.41 -2.08 9.88
C GLU A 68 -24.70 -2.44 9.13
N TRP A 69 -24.67 -2.34 7.79
CA TRP A 69 -25.82 -2.68 6.96
C TRP A 69 -25.78 -4.17 6.60
N GLN A 70 -26.76 -4.93 7.08
CA GLN A 70 -26.87 -6.36 6.79
C GLN A 70 -27.95 -6.61 5.73
N VAL A 71 -27.55 -7.13 4.57
CA VAL A 71 -28.48 -7.67 3.57
C VAL A 71 -29.02 -9.00 4.08
N LYS A 72 -30.32 -9.07 4.38
CA LYS A 72 -30.97 -10.34 4.67
C LYS A 72 -31.98 -10.64 3.57
N SER A 73 -31.51 -11.44 2.61
CA SER A 73 -32.24 -12.08 1.50
C SER A 73 -32.64 -11.23 0.29
N GLN A 74 -32.63 -11.91 -0.85
CA GLN A 74 -33.07 -11.41 -2.15
C GLN A 74 -34.60 -11.53 -2.23
N ALA A 75 -35.32 -10.56 -1.68
CA ALA A 75 -36.76 -10.45 -1.93
C ALA A 75 -37.02 -9.98 -3.36
N SER A 76 -38.09 -10.48 -3.98
CA SER A 76 -38.51 -10.28 -5.38
C SER A 76 -38.77 -8.82 -5.79
N TYR A 77 -38.65 -7.86 -4.86
CA TYR A 77 -38.78 -6.42 -5.08
C TYR A 77 -37.68 -5.67 -4.33
N GLY A 78 -36.42 -5.82 -4.78
CA GLY A 78 -35.28 -5.01 -4.33
C GLY A 78 -34.61 -5.46 -3.01
N LEU A 79 -33.33 -5.13 -2.88
CA LEU A 79 -32.48 -5.44 -1.72
C LEU A 79 -33.00 -4.69 -0.48
N SER A 80 -33.70 -5.39 0.42
CA SER A 80 -33.99 -4.88 1.77
C SER A 80 -32.85 -5.29 2.71
N GLY A 81 -32.21 -4.31 3.34
CA GLY A 81 -31.21 -4.54 4.37
C GLY A 81 -31.57 -3.81 5.66
N LEU A 82 -31.26 -4.45 6.78
CA LEU A 82 -31.47 -3.91 8.12
C LEU A 82 -30.14 -3.36 8.64
N TRP A 83 -30.19 -2.19 9.27
CA TRP A 83 -29.05 -1.66 10.02
C TRP A 83 -28.96 -2.40 11.36
N ALA A 84 -27.87 -3.13 11.59
CA ALA A 84 -27.56 -3.74 12.87
C ALA A 84 -26.55 -2.84 13.62
N LEU A 85 -26.85 -2.56 14.89
CA LEU A 85 -25.91 -1.90 15.80
C LEU A 85 -25.00 -2.97 16.38
N GLU A 86 -23.74 -3.03 15.93
CA GLU A 86 -22.71 -3.78 16.65
C GLU A 86 -22.07 -2.86 17.69
N GLU A 87 -22.20 -3.22 18.97
CA GLU A 87 -21.45 -2.58 20.05
C GLU A 87 -20.04 -3.18 20.07
N ARG A 88 -19.04 -2.44 19.55
CA ARG A 88 -17.63 -2.81 19.74
C ARG A 88 -17.14 -2.23 21.05
N LEU A 89 -16.78 -3.11 21.98
CA LEU A 89 -16.19 -2.76 23.27
C LEU A 89 -14.67 -2.61 23.09
N GLU A 90 -14.16 -1.39 23.20
CA GLU A 90 -12.72 -1.13 23.28
C GLU A 90 -12.30 -0.98 24.75
N LEU A 91 -11.46 -1.89 25.24
CA LEU A 91 -10.84 -1.80 26.55
C LEU A 91 -9.59 -0.92 26.47
N SER A 92 -9.48 0.14 27.27
CA SER A 92 -8.33 1.05 27.24
C SER A 92 -7.94 1.53 28.63
N SER A 93 -6.65 1.62 28.93
CA SER A 93 -6.16 2.18 30.19
C SER A 93 -6.02 3.70 30.10
N PRO A 94 -6.08 4.44 31.23
CA PRO A 94 -5.75 5.88 31.28
C PRO A 94 -4.41 6.21 30.62
N LEU A 95 -3.42 5.35 30.82
CA LEU A 95 -2.09 5.50 30.25
C LEU A 95 -2.10 5.32 28.72
N CYS A 96 -2.85 4.35 28.19
CA CYS A 96 -3.04 4.18 26.75
C CYS A 96 -3.74 5.38 26.10
N LEU A 97 -4.72 5.99 26.77
CA LEU A 97 -5.41 7.18 26.26
C LEU A 97 -4.49 8.40 26.20
N ALA A 98 -3.72 8.66 27.27
CA ALA A 98 -2.73 9.73 27.29
C ALA A 98 -1.65 9.53 26.21
N ALA A 99 -1.19 8.28 26.02
CA ALA A 99 -0.22 7.92 24.99
C ALA A 99 -0.78 8.10 23.56
N ARG A 100 -2.04 7.69 23.32
CA ARG A 100 -2.73 7.83 22.03
C ARG A 100 -2.86 9.28 21.58
N HIS A 101 -3.19 10.17 22.52
CA HIS A 101 -3.38 11.59 22.23
C HIS A 101 -2.09 12.41 22.29
N GLY A 102 -0.97 11.84 22.76
CA GLY A 102 0.32 12.52 22.78
C GLY A 102 0.45 13.53 23.91
N HIS A 103 -0.10 13.24 25.09
CA HIS A 103 -0.04 14.13 26.26
C HIS A 103 1.05 13.69 27.26
N PRO A 104 2.33 14.09 27.07
CA PRO A 104 3.45 13.60 27.87
C PRO A 104 3.36 14.00 29.34
N ASP A 105 2.81 15.18 29.64
CA ASP A 105 2.67 15.66 31.02
C ASP A 105 1.66 14.81 31.82
N CYS A 106 0.51 14.53 31.22
CA CYS A 106 -0.50 13.63 31.79
C CYS A 106 0.10 12.23 31.98
N LEU A 107 0.81 11.73 30.96
CA LEU A 107 1.47 10.43 30.99
C LEU A 107 2.51 10.35 32.14
N ARG A 108 3.34 11.38 32.31
CA ARG A 108 4.34 11.47 33.38
C ARG A 108 3.70 11.47 34.77
N HIS A 109 2.57 12.16 34.94
CA HIS A 109 1.83 12.16 36.21
C HIS A 109 1.29 10.76 36.55
N LEU A 110 0.70 10.07 35.56
CA LEU A 110 0.18 8.72 35.74
C LEU A 110 1.29 7.72 36.08
N LEU A 111 2.43 7.77 35.39
CA LEU A 111 3.58 6.90 35.64
C LEU A 111 4.18 7.11 37.05
N ARG A 112 4.28 8.36 37.52
CA ARG A 112 4.73 8.67 38.89
C ARG A 112 3.81 8.10 39.98
N ARG A 113 2.54 7.88 39.65
CA ARG A 113 1.54 7.30 40.56
C ARG A 113 1.49 5.77 40.48
N GLY A 114 2.42 5.13 39.76
CA GLY A 114 2.52 3.67 39.68
C GLY A 114 1.68 3.03 38.58
N ALA A 115 1.35 3.76 37.51
CA ALA A 115 0.71 3.17 36.34
C ALA A 115 1.64 2.14 35.68
N ASP A 116 1.10 0.97 35.34
CA ASP A 116 1.87 -0.09 34.70
C ASP A 116 2.08 0.22 33.20
N PRO A 117 3.32 0.42 32.72
CA PRO A 117 3.59 0.83 31.34
C PRO A 117 3.33 -0.28 30.30
N ASN A 118 3.18 -1.53 30.75
CA ASN A 118 2.95 -2.70 29.90
C ASN A 118 1.48 -3.18 29.94
N LEU A 119 0.60 -2.47 30.65
CA LEU A 119 -0.81 -2.85 30.78
C LEU A 119 -1.54 -2.67 29.43
N ALA A 120 -1.97 -3.77 28.83
CA ALA A 120 -2.61 -3.81 27.52
C ALA A 120 -4.01 -4.46 27.59
N PRO A 121 -5.02 -3.79 28.18
CA PRO A 121 -6.32 -4.42 28.44
C PRO A 121 -7.13 -4.64 27.15
N GLY A 122 -6.92 -3.82 26.11
CA GLY A 122 -7.51 -3.99 24.78
C GLY A 122 -6.50 -4.51 23.76
N GLY A 123 -5.52 -5.31 24.19
CA GLY A 123 -4.54 -5.92 23.31
C GLY A 123 -3.41 -4.99 22.85
N GLU A 124 -3.51 -3.67 23.03
CA GLU A 124 -2.45 -2.71 22.69
C GLU A 124 -1.93 -1.98 23.93
N ALA A 125 -0.64 -2.11 24.20
CA ALA A 125 0.04 -1.39 25.28
C ALA A 125 0.18 0.13 24.97
N PRO A 126 0.44 0.98 25.99
CA PRO A 126 0.63 2.41 25.80
C PRO A 126 1.72 2.75 24.78
N LEU A 127 2.80 1.95 24.76
CA LEU A 127 3.91 2.12 23.82
C LEU A 127 3.48 1.93 22.36
N HIS A 128 2.55 1.01 22.09
CA HIS A 128 1.97 0.81 20.76
C HIS A 128 1.21 2.05 20.28
N GLN A 129 0.37 2.61 21.15
CA GLN A 129 -0.43 3.80 20.84
C GLN A 129 0.46 5.03 20.59
N ALA A 130 1.50 5.21 21.41
CA ALA A 130 2.45 6.30 21.23
C ALA A 130 3.22 6.18 19.89
N CYS A 131 3.62 4.97 19.51
CA CYS A 131 4.32 4.72 18.24
C CYS A 131 3.41 4.93 17.03
N LEU A 132 2.15 4.50 17.12
CA LEU A 132 1.13 4.71 16.08
C LEU A 132 0.85 6.20 15.86
N GLY A 133 0.77 6.98 16.95
CA GLY A 133 0.56 8.43 16.90
C GLY A 133 1.81 9.25 16.52
N GLY A 134 3.00 8.63 16.48
CA GLY A 134 4.27 9.34 16.25
C GLY A 134 4.71 10.24 17.42
N HIS A 135 4.19 10.00 18.63
CA HIS A 135 4.44 10.84 19.81
C HIS A 135 5.75 10.47 20.50
N SER A 136 6.86 11.02 20.01
CA SER A 136 8.20 10.66 20.49
C SER A 136 8.41 10.88 21.98
N ASP A 137 7.86 11.96 22.53
CA ASP A 137 8.09 12.34 23.93
C ASP A 137 7.37 11.36 24.87
N CYS A 138 6.20 10.86 24.47
CA CYS A 138 5.51 9.78 25.18
C CYS A 138 6.30 8.48 25.10
N VAL A 139 6.89 8.14 23.95
CA VAL A 139 7.74 6.94 23.78
C VAL A 139 8.97 7.01 24.69
N GLU A 140 9.64 8.16 24.74
CA GLU A 140 10.80 8.39 25.61
C GLU A 140 10.44 8.16 27.09
N LEU A 141 9.38 8.80 27.57
CA LEU A 141 8.90 8.63 28.95
C LEU A 141 8.50 7.18 29.25
N LEU A 142 7.81 6.48 28.35
CA LEU A 142 7.43 5.09 28.58
C LEU A 142 8.66 4.17 28.71
N LEU A 143 9.66 4.37 27.85
CA LEU A 143 10.89 3.58 27.86
C LEU A 143 11.76 3.87 29.11
N GLU A 144 11.79 5.11 29.59
CA GLU A 144 12.43 5.47 30.88
C GLU A 144 11.82 4.70 32.06
N TYR A 145 10.50 4.51 32.06
CA TYR A 145 9.77 3.75 33.09
C TYR A 145 9.73 2.23 32.81
N ARG A 146 10.68 1.71 32.02
CA ARG A 146 10.84 0.27 31.72
C ARG A 146 9.67 -0.37 30.95
N ALA A 147 9.03 0.38 30.07
CA ALA A 147 8.15 -0.22 29.05
C ALA A 147 8.94 -1.22 28.20
N GLN A 148 8.33 -2.36 27.89
CA GLN A 148 8.96 -3.40 27.08
C GLN A 148 8.89 -3.04 25.59
N PRO A 149 10.03 -2.82 24.90
CA PRO A 149 10.04 -2.38 23.50
C PRO A 149 9.65 -3.48 22.49
N ASN A 150 9.68 -4.73 22.91
CA ASN A 150 9.36 -5.92 22.09
C ASN A 150 8.04 -6.57 22.49
N LEU A 151 7.24 -5.93 23.36
CA LEU A 151 5.94 -6.44 23.76
C LEU A 151 5.03 -6.52 22.53
N LEU A 152 4.46 -7.68 22.25
CA LEU A 152 3.55 -7.84 21.13
C LEU A 152 2.14 -7.41 21.52
N SER A 153 1.44 -6.76 20.59
CA SER A 153 0.00 -6.56 20.71
C SER A 153 -0.78 -7.87 20.54
N GLU A 154 -2.08 -7.87 20.80
CA GLU A 154 -2.98 -9.00 20.50
C GLU A 154 -2.97 -9.39 19.01
N ARG A 155 -2.63 -8.45 18.12
CA ARG A 155 -2.45 -8.72 16.68
C ARG A 155 -1.04 -9.25 16.35
N GLY A 156 -0.23 -9.51 17.36
CA GLY A 156 1.16 -9.94 17.22
C GLY A 156 2.08 -8.88 16.63
N THR A 157 1.72 -7.59 16.74
CA THR A 157 2.55 -6.49 16.21
C THR A 157 3.40 -5.89 17.32
N ALA A 158 4.72 -5.81 17.09
CA ALA A 158 5.61 -5.06 17.98
C ALA A 158 5.48 -3.53 17.76
N PRO A 159 5.85 -2.68 18.75
CA PRO A 159 5.78 -1.22 18.66
C PRO A 159 6.52 -0.65 17.44
N LEU A 160 7.65 -1.26 17.06
CA LEU A 160 8.45 -0.85 15.91
C LEU A 160 7.69 -1.00 14.57
N HIS A 161 6.76 -1.96 14.47
CA HIS A 161 5.91 -2.15 13.29
C HIS A 161 4.80 -1.10 13.18
N LEU A 162 4.51 -0.37 14.26
CA LEU A 162 3.48 0.68 14.27
C LEU A 162 4.04 2.04 13.86
N CYS A 163 5.37 2.16 13.69
CA CYS A 163 6.02 3.34 13.14
C CYS A 163 5.78 3.46 11.63
N THR A 164 4.55 3.82 11.25
CA THR A 164 4.08 3.89 9.85
C THR A 164 4.09 5.30 9.25
N SER A 165 4.22 6.33 10.09
CA SER A 165 4.26 7.74 9.68
C SER A 165 5.69 8.27 9.61
N ARG A 166 5.91 9.35 8.84
CA ARG A 166 7.22 10.03 8.79
C ARG A 166 7.64 10.58 10.15
N ASP A 167 6.68 11.07 10.92
CA ASP A 167 6.90 11.66 12.25
C ASP A 167 7.36 10.62 13.29
N SER A 168 6.98 9.35 13.09
CA SER A 168 7.40 8.25 13.95
C SER A 168 8.90 7.89 13.85
N LEU A 169 9.70 8.58 13.03
CA LEU A 169 11.14 8.30 12.90
C LEU A 169 11.87 8.45 14.25
N ARG A 170 11.50 9.44 15.04
CA ARG A 170 12.09 9.65 16.37
C ARG A 170 11.67 8.54 17.34
N CYS A 171 10.42 8.06 17.25
CA CYS A 171 9.95 6.89 18.00
C CYS A 171 10.79 5.65 17.65
N ALA A 172 10.98 5.37 16.35
CA ALA A 172 11.79 4.23 15.90
C ALA A 172 13.24 4.32 16.40
N LYS A 173 13.86 5.52 16.39
CA LYS A 173 15.19 5.73 16.98
C LYS A 173 15.24 5.38 18.47
N LEU A 174 14.27 5.87 19.26
CA LEU A 174 14.19 5.62 20.69
C LEU A 174 13.99 4.13 21.00
N LEU A 175 13.08 3.47 20.28
CA LEU A 175 12.85 2.03 20.44
C LEU A 175 14.14 1.23 20.21
N LEU A 176 14.90 1.52 19.15
CA LEU A 176 16.15 0.82 18.86
C LEU A 176 17.26 1.12 19.88
N LEU A 177 17.29 2.32 20.44
CA LEU A 177 18.23 2.66 21.52
C LEU A 177 17.94 1.86 22.79
N HIS A 178 16.67 1.59 23.08
CA HIS A 178 16.24 0.80 24.24
C HIS A 178 16.16 -0.72 23.98
N GLY A 179 16.74 -1.21 22.88
CA GLY A 179 16.88 -2.65 22.63
C GLY A 179 15.71 -3.30 21.90
N ALA A 180 14.91 -2.54 21.15
CA ALA A 180 13.93 -3.13 20.23
C ALA A 180 14.61 -4.01 19.17
N ALA A 181 14.07 -5.20 18.94
CA ALA A 181 14.58 -6.13 17.96
C ALA A 181 14.06 -5.76 16.55
N VAL A 182 14.97 -5.39 15.64
CA VAL A 182 14.63 -4.97 14.26
C VAL A 182 14.06 -6.12 13.43
N GLU A 183 14.56 -7.33 13.68
CA GLU A 183 14.23 -8.56 12.94
C GLU A 183 13.02 -9.29 13.52
N LEU A 184 12.39 -8.77 14.58
CA LEU A 184 11.22 -9.40 15.17
C LEU A 184 10.09 -9.43 14.13
N PRO A 185 9.61 -10.61 13.69
CA PRO A 185 8.50 -10.66 12.75
C PRO A 185 7.18 -10.38 13.46
N SER A 186 6.27 -9.70 12.78
CA SER A 186 4.86 -9.62 13.18
C SER A 186 4.20 -11.00 13.08
N GLU A 187 3.41 -11.43 14.06
CA GLU A 187 2.79 -12.76 14.05
C GLU A 187 1.76 -12.93 12.92
N ALA A 188 1.02 -11.86 12.59
CA ALA A 188 -0.07 -11.94 11.60
C ALA A 188 0.42 -12.15 10.15
N GLY A 189 1.64 -11.68 9.82
CA GLY A 189 2.12 -11.65 8.43
C GLY A 189 3.60 -11.94 8.26
N GLY A 190 4.35 -12.17 9.34
CA GLY A 190 5.80 -12.31 9.30
C GLY A 190 6.54 -11.03 8.88
N ASP A 191 5.85 -9.90 8.79
CA ASP A 191 6.47 -8.64 8.35
C ASP A 191 7.47 -8.16 9.41
N THR A 192 8.70 -7.89 8.99
CA THR A 192 9.70 -7.18 9.81
C THR A 192 9.50 -5.67 9.72
N ALA A 193 10.18 -4.90 10.57
CA ALA A 193 10.13 -3.44 10.52
C ALA A 193 10.52 -2.85 9.14
N LEU A 194 11.42 -3.53 8.41
CA LEU A 194 11.81 -3.13 7.06
C LEU A 194 10.67 -3.32 6.04
N HIS A 195 9.86 -4.38 6.16
CA HIS A 195 8.68 -4.59 5.30
C HIS A 195 7.63 -3.49 5.52
N VAL A 196 7.40 -3.10 6.77
CA VAL A 196 6.50 -1.98 7.10
C VAL A 196 7.03 -0.67 6.51
N ALA A 197 8.34 -0.40 6.66
CA ALA A 197 8.95 0.78 6.05
C ALA A 197 8.82 0.79 4.52
N ALA A 198 8.95 -0.36 3.86
CA ALA A 198 8.74 -0.52 2.42
C ALA A 198 7.28 -0.25 2.00
N ARG A 199 6.31 -0.80 2.75
CA ARG A 199 4.88 -0.60 2.49
C ARG A 199 4.48 0.88 2.56
N HIS A 200 5.03 1.62 3.51
CA HIS A 200 4.75 3.04 3.74
C HIS A 200 5.76 4.00 3.08
N ARG A 201 6.73 3.49 2.31
CA ARG A 201 7.76 4.29 1.60
C ARG A 201 8.61 5.16 2.53
N LEU A 202 8.87 4.67 3.73
CA LEU A 202 9.61 5.38 4.78
C LEU A 202 11.13 5.21 4.61
N CYS A 203 11.70 6.03 3.72
CA CYS A 203 13.13 6.00 3.38
C CYS A 203 14.05 6.14 4.60
N HIS A 204 13.72 7.07 5.49
CA HIS A 204 14.54 7.36 6.67
C HIS A 204 14.47 6.24 7.71
N HIS A 205 13.31 5.62 7.91
CA HIS A 205 13.15 4.45 8.78
C HIS A 205 13.90 3.25 8.20
N ALA A 206 13.77 2.97 6.91
CA ALA A 206 14.52 1.89 6.27
C ALA A 206 16.04 2.09 6.40
N ARG A 207 16.53 3.33 6.20
CA ARG A 207 17.95 3.66 6.42
C ARG A 207 18.39 3.36 7.85
N LEU A 208 17.57 3.75 8.83
CA LEU A 208 17.83 3.49 10.25
C LEU A 208 17.93 1.98 10.53
N TYR A 209 16.98 1.19 10.01
CA TYR A 209 16.93 -0.26 10.21
C TYR A 209 18.13 -0.95 9.56
N LEU A 210 18.49 -0.60 8.32
CA LEU A 210 19.66 -1.16 7.65
C LEU A 210 20.98 -0.78 8.36
N GLN A 211 21.09 0.43 8.90
CA GLN A 211 22.24 0.82 9.74
C GLN A 211 22.34 -0.01 11.03
N ARG A 212 21.21 -0.49 11.56
CA ARG A 212 21.16 -1.41 12.71
C ARG A 212 21.24 -2.89 12.30
N ARG A 213 21.82 -3.18 11.12
CA ARG A 213 22.06 -4.53 10.57
C ARG A 213 20.79 -5.33 10.29
N ALA A 214 19.70 -4.64 9.92
CA ALA A 214 18.52 -5.34 9.41
C ALA A 214 18.86 -6.13 8.14
N ARG A 215 18.30 -7.33 8.01
CA ARG A 215 18.44 -8.18 6.83
C ARG A 215 17.57 -7.61 5.72
N VAL A 216 18.21 -7.20 4.62
CA VAL A 216 17.53 -6.61 3.46
C VAL A 216 16.58 -7.60 2.81
N ASP A 217 17.05 -8.83 2.62
CA ASP A 217 16.29 -9.94 2.01
C ASP A 217 15.59 -10.81 3.06
N ALA A 218 15.26 -10.25 4.23
CA ALA A 218 14.35 -10.91 5.14
C ALA A 218 13.03 -11.22 4.41
N ARG A 219 12.49 -12.42 4.64
CA ARG A 219 11.26 -12.88 4.01
C ARG A 219 10.14 -12.91 5.03
N ASN A 220 8.99 -12.31 4.68
CA ASN A 220 7.78 -12.40 5.48
C ASN A 220 7.07 -13.76 5.29
N ALA A 221 5.88 -13.93 5.87
CA ALA A 221 5.13 -15.20 5.77
C ALA A 221 4.77 -15.57 4.32
N ARG A 222 4.62 -14.59 3.43
CA ARG A 222 4.36 -14.75 1.99
C ARG A 222 5.63 -14.92 1.17
N GLN A 223 6.78 -15.14 1.82
CA GLN A 223 8.11 -15.15 1.20
C GLN A 223 8.48 -13.85 0.47
N GLU A 224 7.75 -12.75 0.69
CA GLU A 224 8.04 -11.46 0.07
C GLU A 224 9.24 -10.81 0.78
N THR A 225 10.13 -10.17 0.01
CA THR A 225 11.18 -9.29 0.56
C THR A 225 10.67 -7.85 0.68
N ALA A 226 11.39 -7.00 1.43
CA ALA A 226 11.06 -5.57 1.51
C ALA A 226 11.01 -4.89 0.13
N LEU A 227 11.89 -5.29 -0.80
CA LEU A 227 11.89 -4.78 -2.17
C LEU A 227 10.64 -5.23 -2.94
N GLY A 228 10.21 -6.49 -2.79
CA GLY A 228 8.96 -6.99 -3.37
C GLY A 228 7.71 -6.24 -2.86
N VAL A 229 7.66 -5.96 -1.55
CA VAL A 229 6.57 -5.18 -0.93
C VAL A 229 6.51 -3.76 -1.48
N LEU A 230 7.67 -3.10 -1.61
CA LEU A 230 7.78 -1.75 -2.21
C LEU A 230 7.26 -1.73 -3.64
N CYS A 231 7.66 -2.71 -4.46
CA CYS A 231 7.27 -2.79 -5.86
C CYS A 231 5.77 -3.04 -6.06
N GLY A 232 5.10 -3.69 -5.10
CA GLY A 232 3.65 -3.91 -5.15
C GLY A 232 2.81 -2.68 -4.80
N GLN A 233 3.42 -1.58 -4.35
CA GLN A 233 2.67 -0.37 -4.01
C GLN A 233 2.38 0.46 -5.27
N ALA A 234 1.18 1.06 -5.32
CA ALA A 234 0.79 1.99 -6.38
C ALA A 234 1.82 3.14 -6.51
N PRO A 235 2.03 3.74 -7.69
CA PRO A 235 2.95 4.86 -7.84
C PRO A 235 2.59 6.01 -6.90
N ALA A 236 3.60 6.59 -6.28
CA ALA A 236 3.49 7.83 -5.53
C ALA A 236 3.85 8.98 -6.47
N GLN A 237 3.32 10.18 -6.22
CA GLN A 237 3.87 11.41 -6.81
C GLN A 237 5.24 11.79 -6.20
N ASP A 238 5.64 11.10 -5.13
CA ASP A 238 6.83 11.37 -4.36
C ASP A 238 8.02 10.47 -4.76
N ASP A 239 9.22 11.06 -4.85
CA ASP A 239 10.49 10.36 -5.14
C ASP A 239 10.92 9.37 -4.05
N HIS A 240 10.20 9.31 -2.93
CA HIS A 240 10.52 8.43 -1.80
C HIS A 240 10.55 6.95 -2.20
N SER A 241 9.67 6.51 -3.11
CA SER A 241 9.71 5.12 -3.59
C SER A 241 11.03 4.80 -4.30
N LEU A 242 11.54 5.74 -5.10
CA LEU A 242 12.79 5.59 -5.84
C LEU A 242 14.00 5.67 -4.91
N GLN A 243 13.99 6.59 -3.96
CA GLN A 243 15.04 6.71 -2.94
C GLN A 243 15.13 5.44 -2.09
N LEU A 244 13.99 4.88 -1.67
CA LEU A 244 13.95 3.63 -0.91
C LEU A 244 14.42 2.45 -1.76
N PHE A 245 13.99 2.38 -3.02
CA PHE A 245 14.44 1.34 -3.95
C PHE A 245 15.96 1.37 -4.13
N GLN A 246 16.55 2.55 -4.40
CA GLN A 246 18.00 2.71 -4.52
C GLN A 246 18.71 2.35 -3.22
N LEU A 247 18.15 2.72 -2.07
CA LEU A 247 18.71 2.39 -0.76
C LEU A 247 18.73 0.87 -0.53
N LEU A 248 17.64 0.16 -0.83
CA LEU A 248 17.59 -1.31 -0.70
C LEU A 248 18.63 -1.98 -1.62
N LEU A 249 18.75 -1.53 -2.87
CA LEU A 249 19.75 -2.06 -3.80
C LEU A 249 21.20 -1.79 -3.37
N ASN A 250 21.48 -0.60 -2.83
CA ASN A 250 22.82 -0.28 -2.33
C ASN A 250 23.22 -1.16 -1.14
N HIS A 251 22.24 -1.73 -0.43
CA HIS A 251 22.46 -2.71 0.63
C HIS A 251 22.37 -4.16 0.16
N GLY A 252 22.27 -4.41 -1.15
CA GLY A 252 22.34 -5.75 -1.74
C GLY A 252 21.02 -6.48 -1.90
N ALA A 253 19.88 -5.77 -1.94
CA ALA A 253 18.58 -6.41 -2.17
C ALA A 253 18.54 -7.21 -3.47
N ASP A 254 17.98 -8.42 -3.40
CA ASP A 254 17.79 -9.29 -4.57
C ASP A 254 16.59 -8.81 -5.42
N VAL A 255 16.88 -8.40 -6.66
CA VAL A 255 15.88 -7.95 -7.65
C VAL A 255 15.07 -9.10 -8.24
N GLU A 256 15.56 -10.33 -8.12
CA GLU A 256 14.95 -11.53 -8.70
C GLU A 256 14.29 -12.43 -7.64
N ALA A 257 14.21 -11.95 -6.40
CA ALA A 257 13.62 -12.66 -5.26
C ALA A 257 12.18 -13.11 -5.55
N ARG A 258 11.84 -14.33 -5.15
CA ARG A 258 10.52 -14.93 -5.39
C ARG A 258 9.69 -14.96 -4.11
N ASP A 259 8.44 -14.52 -4.23
CA ASP A 259 7.42 -14.73 -3.20
C ASP A 259 6.82 -16.15 -3.27
N GLU A 260 5.83 -16.44 -2.42
CA GLU A 260 5.12 -17.72 -2.33
C GLU A 260 4.53 -18.17 -3.67
N SER A 261 4.03 -17.22 -4.46
CA SER A 261 3.47 -17.41 -5.81
C SER A 261 4.51 -17.34 -6.93
N TRP A 262 5.80 -17.40 -6.59
CA TRP A 262 6.94 -17.25 -7.50
C TRP A 262 6.99 -15.91 -8.23
N ARG A 263 6.24 -14.91 -7.76
CA ARG A 263 6.27 -13.58 -8.34
C ARG A 263 7.55 -12.89 -7.89
N ARG A 264 8.20 -12.28 -8.86
CA ARG A 264 9.38 -11.43 -8.69
C ARG A 264 8.96 -9.97 -8.47
N PRO A 265 9.83 -9.10 -7.93
CA PRO A 265 9.60 -7.67 -7.83
C PRO A 265 9.04 -7.03 -9.11
N LEU A 266 9.52 -7.46 -10.28
CA LEU A 266 9.04 -6.98 -11.58
C LEU A 266 7.54 -7.26 -11.80
N HIS A 267 7.04 -8.45 -11.45
CA HIS A 267 5.60 -8.77 -11.55
C HIS A 267 4.76 -7.82 -10.69
N ARG A 268 5.22 -7.57 -9.45
CA ARG A 268 4.55 -6.66 -8.51
C ARG A 268 4.55 -5.21 -9.02
N ALA A 269 5.68 -4.73 -9.55
CA ALA A 269 5.80 -3.39 -10.14
C ALA A 269 4.89 -3.22 -11.38
N CYS A 270 4.79 -4.25 -12.22
CA CYS A 270 3.91 -4.27 -13.38
C CYS A 270 2.43 -4.27 -12.96
N GLY A 271 2.04 -5.08 -11.97
CA GLY A 271 0.69 -5.11 -11.41
C GLY A 271 0.28 -3.80 -10.73
N ALA A 272 1.24 -3.08 -10.15
CA ALA A 272 1.04 -1.75 -9.57
C ALA A 272 1.04 -0.62 -10.60
N ALA A 273 1.32 -0.91 -11.88
CA ALA A 273 1.49 0.06 -12.97
C ALA A 273 2.55 1.15 -12.66
N ASN A 274 3.64 0.81 -11.96
CA ASN A 274 4.69 1.75 -11.60
C ASN A 274 5.85 1.72 -12.62
N ALA A 275 5.73 2.53 -13.68
CA ALA A 275 6.70 2.58 -14.78
C ALA A 275 8.14 2.88 -14.34
N GLU A 276 8.34 3.76 -13.35
CA GLU A 276 9.67 4.13 -12.89
C GLU A 276 10.37 2.97 -12.14
N LEU A 277 9.64 2.25 -11.29
CA LEU A 277 10.19 1.05 -10.65
C LEU A 277 10.44 -0.08 -11.66
N VAL A 278 9.55 -0.26 -12.65
CA VAL A 278 9.76 -1.22 -13.75
C VAL A 278 11.03 -0.89 -14.53
N ARG A 279 11.23 0.38 -14.91
CA ARG A 279 12.44 0.85 -15.60
C ARG A 279 13.69 0.52 -14.79
N LEU A 280 13.70 0.86 -13.50
CA LEU A 280 14.84 0.60 -12.63
C LEU A 280 15.12 -0.89 -12.44
N LEU A 281 14.10 -1.72 -12.27
CA LEU A 281 14.25 -3.18 -12.16
C LEU A 281 14.87 -3.77 -13.43
N LEU A 282 14.36 -3.40 -14.60
CA LEU A 282 14.87 -3.87 -15.88
C LEU A 282 16.32 -3.41 -16.12
N GLN A 283 16.67 -2.18 -15.74
CA GLN A 283 18.05 -1.68 -15.78
C GLN A 283 19.01 -2.46 -14.85
N ARG A 284 18.48 -3.06 -13.78
CA ARG A 284 19.25 -3.90 -12.84
C ARG A 284 19.24 -5.38 -13.22
N GLY A 285 18.77 -5.71 -14.43
CA GLY A 285 18.82 -7.06 -14.99
C GLY A 285 17.65 -7.95 -14.59
N ALA A 286 16.51 -7.37 -14.18
CA ALA A 286 15.31 -8.16 -13.91
C ALA A 286 14.83 -8.87 -15.19
N ASP A 287 14.41 -10.13 -15.06
CA ASP A 287 13.97 -10.94 -16.19
C ASP A 287 12.56 -10.53 -16.66
N ALA A 288 12.48 -9.87 -17.82
CA ALA A 288 11.24 -9.43 -18.44
C ALA A 288 10.31 -10.59 -18.86
N ASN A 289 10.84 -11.81 -18.97
CA ASN A 289 10.15 -13.00 -19.45
C ASN A 289 9.91 -14.06 -18.37
N ALA A 290 10.22 -13.74 -17.12
CA ALA A 290 9.91 -14.61 -16.01
C ALA A 290 8.41 -14.93 -15.98
N ILE A 291 8.06 -16.13 -15.49
CA ILE A 291 6.67 -16.53 -15.24
C ILE A 291 6.50 -16.80 -13.76
N ASP A 292 5.35 -16.43 -13.22
CA ASP A 292 4.94 -16.79 -11.87
C ASP A 292 4.33 -18.20 -11.82
N TYR A 293 3.85 -18.61 -10.64
CA TYR A 293 3.22 -19.91 -10.44
C TYR A 293 1.96 -20.11 -11.30
N ASP A 294 1.23 -19.03 -11.59
CA ASP A 294 0.01 -19.03 -12.40
C ASP A 294 0.34 -19.01 -13.92
N GLY A 295 1.62 -18.99 -14.29
CA GLY A 295 2.09 -18.92 -15.67
C GLY A 295 1.94 -17.53 -16.30
N VAL A 296 1.75 -16.49 -15.49
CA VAL A 296 1.58 -15.11 -15.93
C VAL A 296 2.93 -14.41 -15.96
N SER A 297 3.26 -13.78 -17.09
CA SER A 297 4.48 -12.97 -17.24
C SER A 297 4.31 -11.55 -16.70
N PRO A 298 5.39 -10.78 -16.48
CA PRO A 298 5.31 -9.36 -16.14
C PRO A 298 4.43 -8.55 -17.09
N LEU A 299 4.47 -8.88 -18.40
CA LEU A 299 3.58 -8.27 -19.39
C LEU A 299 2.12 -8.60 -19.11
N GLY A 300 1.80 -9.85 -18.78
CA GLY A 300 0.46 -10.24 -18.37
C GLY A 300 -0.07 -9.44 -17.18
N TRP A 301 0.76 -9.24 -16.15
CA TRP A 301 0.45 -8.39 -14.99
C TRP A 301 0.22 -6.92 -15.38
N ALA A 302 1.03 -6.38 -16.28
CA ALA A 302 0.85 -5.00 -16.78
C ALA A 302 -0.48 -4.83 -17.52
N LEU A 303 -0.95 -5.84 -18.26
CA LEU A 303 -2.23 -5.81 -18.96
C LEU A 303 -3.43 -5.93 -18.01
N GLN A 304 -3.32 -6.78 -16.98
CA GLN A 304 -4.32 -6.86 -15.92
C GLN A 304 -4.41 -5.53 -15.14
N ALA A 305 -3.27 -4.90 -14.87
CA ALA A 305 -3.22 -3.56 -14.30
C ALA A 305 -3.89 -2.54 -15.23
N ALA A 306 -3.69 -2.65 -16.55
CA ALA A 306 -4.33 -1.77 -17.52
C ALA A 306 -5.86 -1.87 -17.52
N ALA A 307 -6.39 -3.08 -17.35
CA ALA A 307 -7.83 -3.31 -17.27
C ALA A 307 -8.45 -2.77 -15.96
N SER A 308 -7.72 -2.87 -14.84
CA SER A 308 -8.24 -2.50 -13.51
C SER A 308 -7.95 -1.05 -13.12
N ARG A 309 -6.88 -0.44 -13.64
CA ARG A 309 -6.35 0.86 -13.20
C ARG A 309 -5.85 1.69 -14.40
N PRO A 310 -6.74 2.14 -15.30
CA PRO A 310 -6.35 2.91 -16.49
C PRO A 310 -5.68 4.25 -16.14
N GLU A 311 -6.01 4.84 -14.98
CA GLU A 311 -5.50 6.13 -14.49
C GLU A 311 -3.97 6.16 -14.31
N LEU A 312 -3.33 5.02 -14.08
CA LEU A 312 -1.91 4.91 -13.73
C LEU A 312 -0.97 4.83 -14.94
N ARG A 313 -1.44 5.19 -16.15
CA ARG A 313 -0.67 5.15 -17.41
C ARG A 313 0.07 3.81 -17.64
N PRO A 314 -0.67 2.69 -17.64
CA PRO A 314 -0.10 1.35 -17.80
C PRO A 314 0.57 1.12 -19.18
N HIS A 315 0.32 1.97 -20.18
CA HIS A 315 1.01 1.90 -21.48
C HIS A 315 2.53 2.03 -21.34
N LEU A 316 3.01 2.83 -20.37
CA LEU A 316 4.45 3.01 -20.13
C LEU A 316 5.11 1.71 -19.64
N THR A 317 4.45 0.96 -18.75
CA THR A 317 5.00 -0.33 -18.27
C THR A 317 5.05 -1.35 -19.39
N VAL A 318 4.01 -1.44 -20.21
CA VAL A 318 3.95 -2.31 -21.39
C VAL A 318 5.04 -1.95 -22.41
N GLN A 319 5.21 -0.66 -22.69
CA GLN A 319 6.24 -0.14 -23.59
C GLN A 319 7.65 -0.51 -23.10
N LEU A 320 7.94 -0.28 -21.81
CA LEU A 320 9.22 -0.63 -21.21
C LEU A 320 9.51 -2.13 -21.32
N LEU A 321 8.56 -2.98 -20.97
CA LEU A 321 8.72 -4.43 -21.07
C LEU A 321 9.03 -4.89 -22.50
N LEU A 322 8.31 -4.39 -23.50
CA LEU A 322 8.54 -4.75 -24.90
C LEU A 322 9.90 -4.23 -25.42
N ASN A 323 10.37 -3.09 -24.93
CA ASN A 323 11.69 -2.53 -25.28
C ASN A 323 12.86 -3.28 -24.61
N HIS A 324 12.59 -4.00 -23.53
CA HIS A 324 13.54 -4.90 -22.85
C HIS A 324 13.38 -6.37 -23.30
N GLY A 325 12.65 -6.64 -24.38
CA GLY A 325 12.58 -7.98 -24.98
C GLY A 325 11.52 -8.90 -24.37
N SER A 326 10.48 -8.36 -23.73
CA SER A 326 9.33 -9.16 -23.30
C SER A 326 8.71 -9.93 -24.47
N GLN A 327 8.37 -11.18 -24.24
CA GLN A 327 7.66 -12.03 -25.18
C GLN A 327 6.30 -11.40 -25.50
N ARG A 328 6.02 -11.35 -26.80
CA ARG A 328 4.75 -10.84 -27.32
C ARG A 328 3.64 -11.83 -27.02
N ILE A 329 2.43 -11.29 -26.86
CA ILE A 329 1.22 -12.10 -26.66
C ILE A 329 0.95 -12.92 -27.92
N TRP A 330 0.35 -14.09 -27.78
CA TRP A 330 -0.10 -14.86 -28.93
C TRP A 330 -1.15 -14.05 -29.74
N PRO A 331 -1.02 -13.93 -31.08
CA PRO A 331 -1.92 -13.10 -31.88
C PRO A 331 -3.41 -13.43 -31.69
N GLN A 332 -3.74 -14.71 -31.48
CA GLN A 332 -5.13 -15.15 -31.25
C GLN A 332 -5.67 -14.72 -29.87
N ALA A 333 -4.80 -14.52 -28.89
CA ALA A 333 -5.18 -14.01 -27.58
C ALA A 333 -5.35 -12.48 -27.57
N PHE A 334 -4.99 -11.79 -28.66
CA PHE A 334 -5.09 -10.33 -28.78
C PHE A 334 -6.54 -9.84 -28.62
N ILE A 335 -7.53 -10.62 -29.07
CA ILE A 335 -8.95 -10.29 -28.88
C ILE A 335 -9.31 -10.16 -27.39
N LYS A 336 -8.72 -10.99 -26.52
CA LYS A 336 -8.95 -10.90 -25.06
C LYS A 336 -8.37 -9.60 -24.50
N VAL A 337 -7.18 -9.22 -24.97
CA VAL A 337 -6.52 -7.96 -24.57
C VAL A 337 -7.32 -6.76 -25.04
N LEU A 338 -7.85 -6.81 -26.27
CA LEU A 338 -8.72 -5.78 -26.81
C LEU A 338 -9.97 -5.60 -25.95
N LYS A 339 -10.60 -6.69 -25.51
CA LYS A 339 -11.76 -6.65 -24.59
C LYS A 339 -11.39 -6.07 -23.22
N SER A 340 -10.26 -6.48 -22.64
CA SER A 340 -9.88 -6.08 -21.28
C SER A 340 -9.28 -4.68 -21.19
N CYS A 341 -8.54 -4.25 -22.22
CA CYS A 341 -7.77 -3.00 -22.25
C CYS A 341 -8.37 -1.96 -23.20
N ALA A 342 -9.61 -2.14 -23.67
CA ALA A 342 -10.28 -1.21 -24.59
C ALA A 342 -10.23 0.26 -24.09
N ALA A 343 -10.35 0.46 -22.78
CA ALA A 343 -10.35 1.77 -22.16
C ALA A 343 -8.99 2.51 -22.20
N VAL A 344 -7.91 1.83 -22.61
CA VAL A 344 -6.56 2.41 -22.74
C VAL A 344 -6.01 2.11 -24.13
N PRO A 345 -6.38 2.88 -25.17
CA PRO A 345 -5.98 2.63 -26.55
C PRO A 345 -4.46 2.66 -26.74
N GLU A 346 -3.72 3.40 -25.91
CA GLU A 346 -2.26 3.48 -25.96
C GLU A 346 -1.61 2.11 -25.71
N VAL A 347 -2.18 1.29 -24.82
CA VAL A 347 -1.69 -0.09 -24.59
C VAL A 347 -1.89 -0.94 -25.84
N ILE A 348 -3.05 -0.81 -26.48
CA ILE A 348 -3.37 -1.53 -27.72
C ILE A 348 -2.44 -1.09 -28.83
N GLU A 349 -2.20 0.22 -28.96
CA GLU A 349 -1.28 0.79 -29.93
C GLU A 349 0.14 0.23 -29.77
N VAL A 350 0.70 0.34 -28.56
CA VAL A 350 2.05 -0.14 -28.22
C VAL A 350 2.19 -1.63 -28.54
N LEU A 351 1.21 -2.44 -28.15
CA LEU A 351 1.21 -3.88 -28.44
C LEU A 351 1.13 -4.13 -29.94
N PHE A 352 0.14 -3.57 -30.63
CA PHE A 352 -0.11 -3.80 -32.05
C PHE A 352 1.09 -3.36 -32.92
N ASN A 353 1.77 -2.30 -32.49
CA ASN A 353 2.98 -1.78 -33.08
C ASN A 353 4.23 -2.65 -32.87
N SER A 354 4.21 -3.57 -31.91
CA SER A 354 5.30 -4.52 -31.67
C SER A 354 5.31 -5.74 -32.62
N TYR A 355 4.23 -5.95 -33.38
CA TYR A 355 4.11 -7.04 -34.35
C TYR A 355 4.44 -6.58 -35.76
N SER A 356 5.01 -7.48 -36.56
CA SER A 356 5.21 -7.23 -37.99
C SER A 356 3.88 -7.15 -38.73
N GLN A 357 3.02 -8.15 -38.55
CA GLN A 357 1.66 -8.22 -39.10
C GLN A 357 0.74 -8.96 -38.12
N ILE A 358 -0.46 -8.39 -37.88
CA ILE A 358 -1.60 -9.07 -37.26
C ILE A 358 -2.81 -8.83 -38.17
N PRO A 359 -3.53 -9.88 -38.59
CA PRO A 359 -4.76 -9.71 -39.34
C PRO A 359 -5.86 -9.12 -38.44
N VAL A 360 -6.32 -7.92 -38.78
CA VAL A 360 -7.48 -7.30 -38.11
C VAL A 360 -8.75 -7.96 -38.65
N SER A 361 -9.52 -8.60 -37.77
CA SER A 361 -10.80 -9.24 -38.09
C SER A 361 -11.98 -8.31 -37.76
N GLN A 362 -13.12 -8.52 -38.41
CA GLN A 362 -14.37 -7.82 -38.04
C GLN A 362 -14.82 -8.11 -36.60
N GLU A 363 -14.43 -9.27 -36.05
CA GLU A 363 -14.68 -9.65 -34.65
C GLU A 363 -14.08 -8.66 -33.65
N TRP A 364 -13.06 -7.89 -34.03
CA TRP A 364 -12.46 -6.88 -33.16
C TRP A 364 -13.40 -5.71 -32.92
N ARG A 365 -14.27 -5.39 -33.88
CA ARG A 365 -15.27 -4.33 -33.73
C ARG A 365 -16.31 -4.69 -32.67
N GLU A 366 -16.71 -5.97 -32.61
CA GLU A 366 -17.65 -6.47 -31.60
C GLU A 366 -17.04 -6.59 -30.21
N ALA A 367 -15.71 -6.66 -30.13
CA ALA A 367 -14.98 -6.78 -28.88
C ALA A 367 -14.80 -5.44 -28.13
N VAL A 368 -14.97 -4.30 -28.80
CA VAL A 368 -14.86 -2.97 -28.18
C VAL A 368 -16.24 -2.47 -27.73
N PRO A 369 -16.42 -2.09 -26.45
CA PRO A 369 -17.66 -1.44 -26.00
C PRO A 369 -17.96 -0.16 -26.78
N GLN A 370 -19.23 0.08 -27.13
CA GLN A 370 -19.60 1.22 -27.97
C GLN A 370 -19.25 2.57 -27.33
N GLU A 371 -19.33 2.65 -26.01
CA GLU A 371 -18.99 3.86 -25.24
C GLU A 371 -17.52 4.22 -25.40
N VAL A 372 -16.64 3.21 -25.33
CA VAL A 372 -15.19 3.36 -25.47
C VAL A 372 -14.81 3.68 -26.92
N PHE A 373 -15.50 3.05 -27.88
CA PHE A 373 -15.33 3.34 -29.30
C PHE A 373 -15.63 4.82 -29.60
N GLN A 374 -16.70 5.38 -29.03
CA GLN A 374 -17.04 6.80 -29.21
C GLN A 374 -16.01 7.73 -28.55
N GLN A 375 -15.50 7.37 -27.37
CA GLN A 375 -14.48 8.16 -26.68
C GLN A 375 -13.15 8.23 -27.44
N HIS A 376 -12.76 7.13 -28.10
CA HIS A 376 -11.48 7.02 -28.82
C HIS A 376 -11.67 6.72 -30.31
N GLN A 377 -12.64 7.39 -30.93
CA GLN A 377 -13.08 7.11 -32.30
C GLN A 377 -11.94 7.16 -33.32
N ALA A 378 -11.10 8.20 -33.26
CA ALA A 378 -9.99 8.38 -34.20
C ALA A 378 -9.00 7.20 -34.20
N PHE A 379 -8.69 6.66 -33.02
CA PHE A 379 -7.80 5.51 -32.88
C PHE A 379 -8.43 4.23 -33.43
N TYR A 380 -9.67 3.92 -33.03
CA TYR A 380 -10.32 2.68 -33.43
C TYR A 380 -10.72 2.67 -34.91
N GLU A 381 -11.07 3.80 -35.51
CA GLU A 381 -11.30 3.91 -36.94
C GLU A 381 -10.00 3.67 -37.74
N SER A 382 -8.88 4.23 -37.29
CA SER A 382 -7.56 3.96 -37.86
C SER A 382 -7.19 2.48 -37.75
N LEU A 383 -7.40 1.86 -36.59
CA LEU A 383 -7.06 0.47 -36.35
C LEU A 383 -7.93 -0.50 -37.17
N LEU A 384 -9.24 -0.24 -37.27
CA LEU A 384 -10.16 -1.06 -38.07
C LEU A 384 -10.01 -0.81 -39.58
N GLY A 385 -9.58 0.38 -39.99
CA GLY A 385 -9.24 0.71 -41.38
C GLY A 385 -8.07 -0.11 -41.93
N LEU A 386 -7.26 -0.71 -41.05
CA LEU A 386 -6.19 -1.65 -41.43
C LEU A 386 -6.70 -3.06 -41.78
N ALA A 387 -8.01 -3.32 -41.67
CA ALA A 387 -8.59 -4.60 -42.06
C ALA A 387 -8.42 -4.83 -43.57
N GLY A 388 -7.64 -5.85 -43.93
CA GLY A 388 -7.40 -6.23 -45.33
C GLY A 388 -6.39 -5.35 -46.08
N THR A 389 -5.70 -4.42 -45.40
CA THR A 389 -4.66 -3.59 -46.01
C THR A 389 -3.27 -3.93 -45.45
N ALA A 390 -2.22 -3.67 -46.25
CA ALA A 390 -0.85 -3.82 -45.79
C ALA A 390 -0.45 -2.63 -44.91
N ARG A 391 0.33 -2.91 -43.85
CA ARG A 391 0.92 -1.86 -42.99
C ARG A 391 1.84 -0.94 -43.80
N SER A 392 1.98 0.30 -43.36
CA SER A 392 2.92 1.25 -43.96
C SER A 392 4.37 0.72 -43.98
N LEU A 393 5.14 1.17 -44.97
CA LEU A 393 6.57 0.84 -45.08
C LEU A 393 7.36 1.27 -43.83
N GLN A 394 6.96 2.39 -43.22
CA GLN A 394 7.53 2.87 -41.96
C GLN A 394 7.37 1.85 -40.81
N HIS A 395 6.18 1.25 -40.68
CA HIS A 395 5.93 0.21 -39.69
C HIS A 395 6.79 -1.03 -39.95
N LEU A 396 6.89 -1.46 -41.22
CA LEU A 396 7.74 -2.60 -41.58
C LEU A 396 9.22 -2.33 -41.24
N CYS A 397 9.72 -1.12 -41.52
CA CYS A 397 11.06 -0.70 -41.10
C CYS A 397 11.25 -0.72 -39.58
N ARG A 398 10.27 -0.26 -38.81
CA ARG A 398 10.33 -0.35 -37.34
C ARG A 398 10.40 -1.81 -36.89
N ALA A 399 9.55 -2.66 -37.44
CA ALA A 399 9.50 -4.07 -37.08
C ALA A 399 10.83 -4.79 -37.40
N THR A 400 11.45 -4.50 -38.54
CA THR A 400 12.75 -5.08 -38.91
C THR A 400 13.88 -4.57 -38.03
N ILE A 401 13.96 -3.25 -37.77
CA ILE A 401 14.97 -2.66 -36.88
C ILE A 401 14.85 -3.27 -35.47
N ARG A 402 13.64 -3.35 -34.92
CA ARG A 402 13.40 -3.96 -33.61
C ARG A 402 13.74 -5.45 -33.59
N ALA A 403 13.46 -6.18 -34.67
CA ALA A 403 13.84 -7.59 -34.79
C ALA A 403 15.37 -7.77 -34.79
N HIS A 404 16.12 -6.83 -35.38
CA HIS A 404 17.59 -6.84 -35.34
C HIS A 404 18.17 -6.45 -33.97
N LEU A 405 17.55 -5.49 -33.28
CA LEU A 405 18.04 -5.00 -31.98
C LEU A 405 17.61 -5.90 -30.80
N GLY A 406 16.54 -6.68 -30.95
CA GLY A 406 16.09 -7.65 -29.96
C GLY A 406 15.73 -7.02 -28.60
N ASP A 407 16.26 -7.58 -27.54
CA ASP A 407 16.12 -7.16 -26.14
C ASP A 407 16.83 -5.83 -25.80
N LYS A 408 17.71 -5.37 -26.70
CA LYS A 408 18.55 -4.17 -26.49
C LYS A 408 17.97 -2.91 -27.12
N CYS A 409 16.71 -2.93 -27.55
CA CYS A 409 16.04 -1.77 -28.12
C CYS A 409 16.15 -0.53 -27.21
N HIS A 410 15.93 -0.71 -25.90
CA HIS A 410 16.02 0.36 -24.90
C HIS A 410 17.39 1.05 -24.81
N CYS A 411 18.49 0.30 -25.00
CA CYS A 411 19.86 0.83 -24.88
C CYS A 411 20.41 1.32 -26.22
N LEU A 412 20.10 0.65 -27.33
CA LEU A 412 20.72 0.91 -28.64
C LEU A 412 20.02 2.00 -29.44
N ILE A 413 18.69 2.11 -29.36
CA ILE A 413 17.94 3.13 -30.12
C ILE A 413 18.37 4.57 -29.74
N PRO A 414 18.53 4.92 -28.45
CA PRO A 414 18.97 6.28 -28.07
C PRO A 414 20.38 6.64 -28.57
N LEU A 415 21.22 5.64 -28.87
CA LEU A 415 22.59 5.85 -29.38
C LEU A 415 22.63 6.05 -30.90
N LEU A 416 21.54 5.80 -31.62
CA LEU A 416 21.47 6.00 -33.07
C LEU A 416 21.40 7.50 -33.38
N PRO A 417 22.10 7.98 -34.42
CA PRO A 417 22.06 9.38 -34.88
C PRO A 417 20.76 9.67 -35.64
N LEU A 418 19.63 9.50 -34.97
CA LEU A 418 18.29 9.72 -35.48
C LEU A 418 17.64 10.90 -34.73
N PRO A 419 16.76 11.68 -35.38
CA PRO A 419 15.89 12.64 -34.69
C PRO A 419 15.10 11.98 -33.56
N SER A 420 14.82 12.72 -32.48
CA SER A 420 14.09 12.22 -31.30
C SER A 420 12.76 11.56 -31.67
N ALA A 421 11.99 12.18 -32.58
CA ALA A 421 10.70 11.64 -33.04
C ALA A 421 10.82 10.24 -33.68
N LEU A 422 11.93 9.94 -34.38
CA LEU A 422 12.15 8.60 -34.94
C LEU A 422 12.63 7.61 -33.86
N GLN A 423 13.38 8.08 -32.86
CA GLN A 423 13.76 7.24 -31.72
C GLN A 423 12.52 6.84 -30.91
N GLU A 424 11.65 7.80 -30.61
CA GLU A 424 10.36 7.62 -29.93
C GLU A 424 9.46 6.64 -30.69
N PHE A 425 9.37 6.78 -32.02
CA PHE A 425 8.64 5.85 -32.88
C PHE A 425 9.19 4.41 -32.81
N LEU A 426 10.52 4.24 -32.83
CA LEU A 426 11.18 2.94 -32.68
C LEU A 426 10.99 2.34 -31.28
N LEU A 427 10.89 3.19 -30.25
CA LEU A 427 10.64 2.84 -28.85
C LEU A 427 9.15 2.62 -28.54
N LEU A 428 8.29 2.57 -29.56
CA LEU A 428 6.84 2.32 -29.44
C LEU A 428 6.11 3.41 -28.64
N GLU A 429 6.48 4.69 -28.76
CA GLU A 429 5.64 5.74 -28.20
C GLU A 429 4.28 5.83 -28.92
N PRO A 430 3.16 5.93 -28.17
CA PRO A 430 1.84 5.99 -28.75
C PRO A 430 1.59 7.36 -29.40
N GLN A 431 1.12 7.35 -30.64
CA GLN A 431 0.79 8.53 -31.45
C GLN A 431 -0.72 8.81 -31.48
N GLY A 432 -1.53 7.88 -30.96
CA GLY A 432 -3.00 7.94 -30.99
C GLY A 432 -3.61 7.49 -32.31
N VAL A 433 -2.78 7.06 -33.27
CA VAL A 433 -3.18 6.59 -34.60
C VAL A 433 -2.25 5.46 -35.02
N VAL A 434 -2.77 4.46 -35.73
CA VAL A 434 -2.02 3.32 -36.21
C VAL A 434 -1.76 3.46 -37.71
N LEU A 435 -0.49 3.53 -38.10
CA LEU A 435 -0.02 3.68 -39.49
C LEU A 435 0.32 2.35 -40.20
#